data_AF-A0A2J6N1F2-F1
#
_entry.id   AF-A0A2J6N1F2-F1
#
_cell.length_a   1.000
_cell.length_b   1.000
_cell.length_c   1.000
_cell.angle_alpha   90.00
_cell.angle_beta   90.00
_cell.angle_gamma   90.00
#
_symmetry.space_group_name_H-M   'P 1'
#
loop_
_entity.id
_entity.type
_entity.pdbx_description
1 polymer ?
#
loop_
_entity_poly.entity_id
_entity_poly.type
_entity_poly.pdbx_seq_one_letter_code
_entity_poly.pdbx_strand_id
1 'polypeptide(L)'
;MPTPLDMARLIIPLVAGIILGYFLRNKKRLKLDKIISGIILALIFSLGFTIGSNNELLSVMPQVGSSSIVLLSAALFFSVLFAKAARKLMKL
;
A
#
# COMPACT_ATOMS: atom_id res chain seq x y z
N MET A 1 10.02 25.54 3.84
CA MET A 1 9.16 24.92 4.88
C MET A 1 7.80 24.69 4.24
N PRO A 2 7.24 23.46 4.26
CA PRO A 2 5.91 23.22 3.70
C PRO A 2 4.90 24.10 4.45
N THR A 3 4.06 24.80 3.71
CA THR A 3 3.10 25.73 4.28
C THR A 3 1.83 24.98 4.73
N PRO A 4 1.07 25.49 5.72
CA PRO A 4 -0.21 24.88 6.13
C PRO A 4 -1.19 24.71 4.97
N LEU A 5 -1.08 25.56 3.96
CA LEU A 5 -1.87 25.50 2.73
C LEU A 5 -1.57 24.26 1.88
N ASP A 6 -0.33 23.77 1.89
CA ASP A 6 0.09 22.59 1.13
C ASP A 6 -0.49 21.30 1.71
N MET A 7 -0.58 21.22 3.05
CA MET A 7 -1.23 20.11 3.74
C MET A 7 -2.74 20.09 3.47
N ALA A 8 -3.39 21.25 3.48
CA ALA A 8 -4.82 21.36 3.18
C ALA A 8 -5.14 20.86 1.76
N ARG A 9 -4.26 21.07 0.77
CA ARG A 9 -4.45 20.58 -0.61
C ARG A 9 -4.48 19.06 -0.73
N LEU A 10 -3.92 18.31 0.23
CA LEU A 10 -4.04 16.85 0.29
C LEU A 10 -5.24 16.40 1.12
N ILE A 11 -5.51 17.09 2.23
CA ILE A 11 -6.60 16.74 3.15
C ILE A 11 -7.97 16.97 2.51
N ILE A 12 -8.16 18.08 1.79
CA ILE A 12 -9.43 18.42 1.14
C ILE A 12 -9.89 17.32 0.16
N PRO A 13 -9.09 16.87 -0.83
CA PRO A 13 -9.51 15.79 -1.73
C PRO A 13 -9.65 14.44 -1.02
N LEU A 14 -8.90 14.18 0.06
CA LEU A 14 -9.08 12.97 0.88
C LEU A 14 -10.47 12.94 1.52
N VAL A 15 -10.87 14.03 2.19
CA VAL A 15 -12.19 14.15 2.82
C VAL A 15 -13.30 14.11 1.77
N ALA A 16 -13.13 14.81 0.65
CA ALA A 16 -14.08 14.78 -0.46
C ALA A 16 -14.22 13.36 -1.04
N GLY A 17 -13.12 12.62 -1.20
CA GLY A 17 -13.12 11.24 -1.66
C GLY A 17 -13.86 10.28 -0.73
N ILE A 18 -13.73 10.47 0.59
CA ILE A 18 -14.46 9.68 1.59
C ILE A 18 -15.97 9.96 1.52
N ILE A 19 -16.37 11.23 1.44
CA ILE A 19 -17.79 11.63 1.33
C ILE A 19 -18.39 11.09 0.04
N LEU A 20 -17.69 11.26 -1.08
CA LEU A 20 -18.11 10.77 -2.39
C LEU A 20 -18.22 9.24 -2.40
N GLY A 21 -17.23 8.54 -1.83
CA GLY A 21 -17.25 7.09 -1.67
C GLY A 21 -18.41 6.60 -0.80
N TYR A 22 -18.74 7.32 0.29
CA TYR A 22 -19.90 7.00 1.13
C TYR A 22 -21.22 7.15 0.38
N PHE A 23 -21.39 8.23 -0.40
CA PHE A 23 -22.59 8.46 -1.21
C PHE A 23 -22.74 7.44 -2.36
N LEU A 24 -21.63 7.05 -2.99
CA LEU A 24 -21.61 6.08 -4.09
C LEU A 24 -21.68 4.62 -3.62
N ARG A 25 -21.45 4.34 -2.33
CA ARG A 25 -21.41 2.97 -1.77
C ARG A 25 -22.66 2.14 -2.08
N ASN A 26 -23.83 2.77 -2.15
CA ASN A 26 -25.09 2.06 -2.40
C ASN A 26 -25.33 1.77 -3.90
N LYS A 27 -24.56 2.39 -4.80
CA LYS A 27 -24.65 2.16 -6.24
C LYS A 27 -23.68 1.03 -6.66
N LYS A 28 -24.09 -0.22 -6.42
CA LYS A 28 -23.40 -1.49 -6.81
C LYS A 28 -23.12 -1.66 -8.34
N ARG A 29 -23.27 -0.63 -9.16
CA ARG A 29 -23.22 -0.73 -10.63
C ARG A 29 -21.80 -0.72 -11.20
N LEU A 30 -20.80 -0.22 -10.47
CA LEU A 30 -19.43 -0.13 -10.95
C LEU A 30 -18.59 -1.27 -10.34
N LYS A 31 -18.10 -2.18 -11.20
CA LYS A 31 -17.14 -3.23 -10.81
C LYS A 31 -15.73 -2.65 -10.66
N LEU A 32 -15.58 -1.60 -9.84
CA LEU A 32 -14.30 -0.92 -9.62
C LEU A 32 -13.24 -1.89 -9.14
N ASP A 33 -13.61 -2.87 -8.30
CA ASP A 33 -12.70 -3.92 -7.84
C ASP A 33 -12.03 -4.68 -9.00
N LYS A 34 -12.78 -5.00 -10.06
CA LYS A 34 -12.25 -5.71 -11.22
C LYS A 34 -11.33 -4.82 -12.06
N ILE A 35 -11.67 -3.53 -12.18
CA ILE A 35 -10.86 -2.55 -12.92
C ILE A 35 -9.55 -2.30 -12.17
N ILE A 36 -9.61 -2.04 -10.87
CA ILE A 36 -8.44 -1.80 -10.01
C ILE A 36 -7.53 -3.02 -10.02
N SER A 37 -8.08 -4.22 -9.84
CA SER A 37 -7.31 -5.46 -9.92
C SER A 37 -6.60 -5.63 -11.27
N GLY A 38 -7.30 -5.35 -12.39
CA GLY A 38 -6.71 -5.37 -13.72
C GLY A 38 -5.58 -4.35 -13.91
N ILE A 39 -5.76 -3.13 -13.41
CA ILE A 39 -4.73 -2.08 -13.45
C ILE A 39 -3.52 -2.48 -12.61
N ILE A 40 -3.73 -2.95 -11.37
CA ILE A 40 -2.64 -3.43 -10.50
C ILE A 40 -1.86 -4.55 -11.17
N LEU A 41 -2.55 -5.51 -11.79
CA LEU A 41 -1.90 -6.60 -12.52
C LEU A 41 -1.04 -6.06 -13.68
N ALA A 42 -1.58 -5.13 -14.48
CA ALA A 42 -0.84 -4.51 -15.57
C ALA A 42 0.40 -3.74 -15.07
N LEU A 43 0.27 -3.02 -13.96
CA LEU A 43 1.38 -2.28 -13.35
C LEU A 43 2.47 -3.20 -12.79
N ILE A 44 2.09 -4.25 -12.06
CA ILE A 44 3.04 -5.25 -11.53
C ILE A 44 3.73 -5.98 -12.69
N PHE A 45 2.98 -6.34 -13.73
CA PHE A 45 3.53 -6.98 -14.93
C PHE A 45 4.53 -6.08 -15.65
N SER A 46 4.14 -4.82 -15.88
CA SER A 46 5.03 -3.82 -16.48
C SER A 46 6.30 -3.62 -15.66
N LEU A 47 6.19 -3.52 -14.33
CA LEU A 47 7.34 -3.39 -13.44
C LEU A 47 8.28 -4.61 -13.54
N GLY A 48 7.71 -5.82 -13.52
CA GLY A 48 8.48 -7.06 -13.68
C GLY A 48 9.21 -7.13 -15.02
N PHE A 49 8.54 -6.74 -16.12
CA PHE A 49 9.15 -6.68 -17.45
C PHE A 49 10.31 -5.67 -17.50
N THR A 50 10.12 -4.46 -16.96
CA THR A 50 11.18 -3.43 -16.92
C THR A 50 12.40 -3.88 -16.13
N ILE A 51 12.20 -4.52 -14.96
CA ILE A 51 13.31 -5.03 -14.14
C ILE A 51 13.99 -6.21 -14.82
N GLY A 52 13.23 -7.13 -15.43
CA GLY A 52 13.77 -8.33 -16.09
C GLY A 52 14.54 -8.04 -17.38
N SER A 53 14.18 -6.97 -18.10
CA SER A 53 14.87 -6.55 -19.33
C SER A 53 16.13 -5.73 -19.06
N ASN A 54 16.31 -5.20 -17.84
CA ASN A 54 17.47 -4.40 -17.47
C ASN A 54 18.41 -5.19 -16.55
N ASN A 55 19.54 -5.64 -17.11
CA ASN A 55 20.56 -6.41 -16.37
C ASN A 55 21.10 -5.70 -15.12
N GLU A 56 21.17 -4.37 -15.12
CA GLU A 56 21.62 -3.59 -13.96
C GLU A 56 20.61 -3.72 -12.81
N LEU A 57 19.32 -3.50 -13.08
CA LEU A 57 18.25 -3.65 -12.09
C LEU A 57 18.05 -5.10 -11.66
N LEU A 58 18.20 -6.05 -12.59
CA LEU A 58 18.09 -7.47 -12.29
C LEU A 58 19.22 -7.96 -11.37
N SER A 59 20.44 -7.46 -11.56
CA SER A 59 21.60 -7.86 -10.76
C SER A 59 21.52 -7.45 -9.29
N VAL A 60 20.87 -6.32 -9.00
CA VAL A 60 20.64 -5.84 -7.62
C VAL A 60 19.41 -6.48 -6.97
N MET A 61 18.53 -7.11 -7.75
CA MET A 61 17.28 -7.73 -7.27
C MET A 61 17.48 -8.75 -6.13
N PRO A 62 18.48 -9.66 -6.16
CA PRO A 62 18.74 -10.58 -5.05
C PRO A 62 19.16 -9.88 -3.75
N GLN A 63 19.94 -8.81 -3.87
CA GLN A 63 20.40 -8.03 -2.71
C GLN A 63 19.24 -7.27 -2.06
N VAL A 64 18.41 -6.60 -2.85
CA VAL A 64 17.22 -5.91 -2.32
C VAL A 64 16.18 -6.91 -1.81
N GLY A 65 16.04 -8.07 -2.46
CA GLY A 65 15.13 -9.14 -2.06
C GLY A 65 15.48 -9.71 -0.69
N SER A 66 16.75 -10.07 -0.48
CA SER A 66 17.22 -10.59 0.82
C SER A 66 17.05 -9.57 1.96
N SER A 67 17.43 -8.31 1.71
CA SER A 67 17.24 -7.22 2.67
C SER A 67 15.76 -7.01 3.03
N SER A 68 14.89 -7.07 2.01
CA SER A 68 13.44 -6.92 2.19
C SER A 68 12.84 -8.08 2.98
N ILE A 69 13.29 -9.31 2.77
CA ILE A 69 12.80 -10.48 3.53
C ILE A 69 13.10 -10.32 5.02
N VAL A 70 14.31 -9.90 5.38
CA VAL A 70 14.69 -9.67 6.78
C VAL A 70 13.85 -8.55 7.40
N LEU A 71 13.71 -7.42 6.68
CA LEU A 71 12.91 -6.28 7.14
C LEU A 71 11.44 -6.66 7.35
N LEU A 72 10.82 -7.33 6.37
CA LEU A 72 9.41 -7.73 6.42
C LEU A 72 9.16 -8.76 7.52
N SER A 73 10.06 -9.74 7.68
CA SER A 73 9.94 -10.74 8.75
C SER A 73 10.01 -10.09 10.13
N ALA A 74 10.96 -9.17 10.35
CA ALA A 74 11.05 -8.41 11.59
C ALA A 74 9.80 -7.54 11.82
N ALA A 75 9.37 -6.79 10.80
CA ALA A 75 8.19 -5.92 10.89
C ALA A 75 6.91 -6.70 11.22
N LEU A 76 6.69 -7.86 10.59
CA LEU A 76 5.55 -8.72 10.87
C LEU A 76 5.64 -9.32 12.27
N PHE A 77 6.83 -9.79 12.69
CA PHE A 77 7.05 -10.34 14.02
C PHE A 77 6.71 -9.31 15.12
N PHE A 78 7.25 -8.09 15.00
CA PHE A 78 6.97 -7.00 15.95
C PHE A 78 5.50 -6.55 15.90
N SER A 79 4.89 -6.45 14.73
CA SER A 79 3.47 -6.09 14.59
C SER A 79 2.55 -7.10 15.30
N VAL A 80 2.79 -8.40 15.10
CA VAL A 80 2.02 -9.46 15.76
C VAL A 80 2.28 -9.51 17.27
N LEU A 81 3.53 -9.36 17.68
CA LEU A 81 3.92 -9.32 19.10
C LEU A 81 3.24 -8.13 19.81
N PHE A 82 3.30 -6.94 19.22
CA PHE A 82 2.65 -5.74 19.74
C PHE A 82 1.14 -5.90 19.81
N ALA A 83 0.50 -6.41 18.76
CA ALA A 83 -0.94 -6.69 18.77
C ALA A 83 -1.32 -7.70 19.87
N LYS A 84 -0.48 -8.71 20.14
CA LYS A 84 -0.72 -9.68 21.22
C LYS A 84 -0.51 -9.07 22.61
N ALA A 85 0.53 -8.25 22.78
CA ALA A 85 0.80 -7.53 24.02
C ALA A 85 -0.32 -6.54 24.35
N ALA A 86 -0.75 -5.73 23.37
CA ALA A 86 -1.87 -4.80 23.50
C ALA A 86 -3.16 -5.54 23.87
N ARG A 87 -3.47 -6.66 23.21
CA ARG A 87 -4.64 -7.50 23.57
C ARG A 87 -4.55 -8.07 24.99
N LYS A 88 -3.34 -8.41 25.47
CA LYS A 88 -3.15 -8.91 26.83
C LYS A 88 -3.33 -7.80 27.88
N LEU A 89 -2.88 -6.58 27.56
CA LEU A 89 -3.01 -5.41 28.43
C LEU A 89 -4.48 -4.93 28.53
N MET A 90 -5.23 -4.98 27.43
CA MET A 90 -6.67 -4.64 27.39
C MET A 90 -7.60 -5.73 27.96
N LYS A 91 -7.07 -6.93 28.26
CA LYS A 91 -7.83 -8.02 28.91
C LYS A 91 -7.68 -8.02 30.44
N LEU A 92 -7.33 -6.86 31.03
CA LEU A 92 -7.46 -6.61 32.46
C LEU A 92 -8.87 -6.13 32.81
#